data_AF-A0A7J0DBX6-F1
#
_entry.id   AF-A0A7J0DBX6-F1
#
_cell.length_a   1.000
_cell.length_b   1.000
_cell.length_c   1.000
_cell.angle_alpha   90.00
_cell.angle_beta   90.00
_cell.angle_gamma   90.00
#
_symmetry.space_group_name_H-M   'P 1'
#
loop_
_entity.id
_entity.type
_entity.pdbx_description
1 polymer ?
#
loop_
_entity_poly.entity_id
_entity_poly.type
_entity_poly.pdbx_seq_one_letter_code
_entity_poly.pdbx_strand_id
1 'polypeptide(L)'
;MIEDEDHSHVESEEETVQHIISHEKSAAGILCLLRTRHGSQASHLLLTKDVLGIVATLGKVDDDNLSRLLSEYLGIETMLAVVCKTYDGVKVLETYEKDGSVSKSSGLHGLGTSIGRHLDERFLVICLENLRPYVGEIVADDPQRKLDILKPRLPGGESPPGFLGFAVNMITIDSANLFCLTANGHGLRETLFYNLFSRLQVYKTRADMLQALPCITDGALSLDGGMVKTTGMFSLGNREQLDVKFPKSQGTSNLPVNYVDTEKQIKELKWEKERMIEDMQREQALLNNAKQHFEIKKQEVLKFMALSASYATQGLCSMLCSGGYFQRSGLDQNLGGRGYARKSIDLDFKLKRIGFSPKYLVRINGLQNDSTHINSGPNTWQLTGQAQFAALGP
;
A
#
# COMPACT_ATOMS: atom_id res chain seq x y z
N MET A 1 -42.43 0.01 17.78
CA MET A 1 -42.16 -1.10 16.83
C MET A 1 -40.93 -0.70 16.02
N ILE A 2 -39.75 -0.81 16.64
CA ILE A 2 -38.42 -0.59 16.04
C ILE A 2 -37.50 -1.52 16.85
N GLU A 3 -37.62 -2.84 16.65
CA GLU A 3 -36.72 -3.84 17.27
C GLU A 3 -36.40 -5.02 16.31
N ASP A 4 -37.06 -5.14 15.15
CA ASP A 4 -36.88 -6.30 14.25
C ASP A 4 -35.78 -6.14 13.18
N GLU A 5 -35.28 -4.92 12.90
CA GLU A 5 -34.30 -4.72 11.82
C GLU A 5 -32.86 -5.07 12.24
N ASP A 6 -32.46 -4.82 13.49
CA ASP A 6 -31.09 -5.03 13.99
C ASP A 6 -30.74 -6.53 14.12
N HIS A 7 -31.74 -7.37 14.41
CA HIS A 7 -31.56 -8.83 14.49
C HIS A 7 -31.31 -9.48 13.13
N SER A 8 -31.99 -9.01 12.07
CA SER A 8 -31.88 -9.60 10.72
C SER A 8 -30.49 -9.47 10.07
N HIS A 9 -29.69 -8.49 10.50
CA HIS A 9 -28.35 -8.21 9.97
C HIS A 9 -27.28 -9.11 10.56
N VAL A 10 -27.23 -9.15 11.89
CA VAL A 10 -26.36 -10.07 12.64
C VAL A 10 -26.64 -11.49 12.17
N GLU A 11 -27.92 -11.84 11.98
CA GLU A 11 -28.33 -13.12 11.41
C GLU A 11 -27.75 -13.39 10.02
N SER A 12 -27.70 -12.42 9.10
CA SER A 12 -27.16 -12.65 7.74
C SER A 12 -25.64 -12.81 7.69
N GLU A 13 -24.91 -12.04 8.52
CA GLU A 13 -23.45 -12.18 8.63
C GLU A 13 -23.09 -13.48 9.36
N GLU A 14 -23.78 -13.79 10.45
CA GLU A 14 -23.62 -15.05 11.17
C GLU A 14 -24.00 -16.25 10.31
N GLU A 15 -25.06 -16.18 9.51
CA GLU A 15 -25.45 -17.21 8.54
C GLU A 15 -24.32 -17.45 7.54
N THR A 16 -23.77 -16.39 6.95
CA THR A 16 -22.64 -16.50 6.01
C THR A 16 -21.42 -17.15 6.67
N VAL A 17 -21.07 -16.71 7.88
CA VAL A 17 -19.96 -17.29 8.66
C VAL A 17 -20.23 -18.77 8.98
N GLN A 18 -21.47 -19.12 9.30
CA GLN A 18 -21.85 -20.49 9.60
C GLN A 18 -21.76 -21.41 8.36
N HIS A 19 -22.17 -20.92 7.19
CA HIS A 19 -21.95 -21.62 5.92
C HIS A 19 -20.47 -21.83 5.65
N ILE A 20 -19.61 -20.82 5.88
CA ILE A 20 -18.16 -20.98 5.74
C ILE A 20 -17.63 -22.03 6.74
N ILE A 21 -18.11 -22.03 7.99
CA ILE A 21 -17.69 -22.99 9.02
C ILE A 21 -18.10 -24.42 8.66
N SER A 22 -19.20 -24.64 7.94
CA SER A 22 -19.58 -25.99 7.47
C SER A 22 -18.63 -26.57 6.42
N HIS A 23 -17.80 -25.75 5.77
CA HIS A 23 -16.70 -26.21 4.94
C HIS A 23 -15.50 -26.63 5.81
N GLU A 24 -15.66 -27.71 6.57
CA GLU A 24 -14.74 -28.09 7.66
C GLU A 24 -13.29 -28.37 7.22
N LYS A 25 -13.13 -28.80 5.97
CA LYS A 25 -11.82 -29.11 5.36
C LYS A 25 -11.17 -27.91 4.67
N SER A 26 -11.85 -26.76 4.64
CA SER A 26 -11.34 -25.55 4.00
C SER A 26 -10.53 -24.68 4.97
N ALA A 27 -9.56 -23.96 4.43
CA ALA A 27 -8.81 -22.95 5.18
C ALA A 27 -9.73 -21.89 5.80
N ALA A 28 -10.75 -21.45 5.05
CA ALA A 28 -11.75 -20.50 5.50
C ALA A 28 -12.55 -21.01 6.69
N GLY A 29 -13.04 -22.25 6.63
CA GLY A 29 -13.79 -22.88 7.72
C GLY A 29 -12.97 -23.02 9.01
N ILE A 30 -11.67 -23.33 8.89
CA ILE A 30 -10.73 -23.37 10.02
C ILE A 30 -10.56 -21.97 10.62
N LEU A 31 -10.25 -20.96 9.79
CA LEU A 31 -10.04 -19.59 10.25
C LEU A 31 -11.29 -18.97 10.87
N CYS A 32 -12.47 -19.18 10.27
CA CYS A 32 -13.73 -18.69 10.82
C CYS A 32 -14.05 -19.35 12.17
N LEU A 33 -13.86 -20.68 12.30
CA LEU A 33 -14.08 -21.36 13.58
C LEU A 33 -13.11 -20.88 14.67
N LEU A 34 -11.85 -20.60 14.32
CA LEU A 34 -10.88 -20.04 15.26
C LEU A 34 -11.29 -18.65 15.73
N ARG A 35 -11.77 -17.80 14.81
CA ARG A 35 -12.26 -16.45 15.13
C ARG A 35 -13.49 -16.49 16.03
N THR A 36 -14.44 -17.40 15.79
CA THR A 36 -15.65 -17.51 16.64
C THR A 36 -15.34 -18.06 18.03
N ARG A 37 -14.42 -19.03 18.16
CA ARG A 37 -14.06 -19.62 19.47
C ARG A 37 -13.22 -18.72 20.37
N HIS A 38 -12.33 -17.90 19.78
CA HIS A 38 -11.37 -17.10 20.55
C HIS A 38 -11.67 -15.59 20.54
N GLY A 39 -12.76 -15.16 19.88
CA GLY A 39 -13.14 -13.75 19.78
C GLY A 39 -11.99 -12.86 19.32
N SER A 40 -11.89 -11.66 19.90
CA SER A 40 -10.79 -10.71 19.64
C SER A 40 -9.40 -11.18 20.13
N GLN A 41 -9.29 -12.30 20.85
CA GLN A 41 -7.99 -12.89 21.20
C GLN A 41 -7.41 -13.76 20.08
N ALA A 42 -8.21 -14.16 19.08
CA ALA A 42 -7.74 -14.94 17.92
C ALA A 42 -6.74 -14.16 17.05
N SER A 43 -6.89 -12.83 16.97
CA SER A 43 -6.01 -11.92 16.22
C SER A 43 -4.65 -11.69 16.89
N HIS A 44 -4.48 -12.16 18.14
CA HIS A 44 -3.20 -12.17 18.84
C HIS A 44 -2.33 -13.39 18.52
N LEU A 45 -2.88 -14.40 17.80
CA LEU A 45 -2.04 -15.43 17.21
C LEU A 45 -1.23 -14.78 16.08
N LEU A 46 0.09 -14.85 16.15
CA LEU A 46 1.02 -14.32 15.13
C LEU A 46 0.62 -14.73 13.71
N LEU A 47 0.00 -15.91 13.55
CA LEU A 47 -0.44 -16.46 12.27
C LEU A 47 -1.57 -15.66 11.60
N THR A 48 -2.48 -15.07 12.37
CA THR A 48 -3.71 -14.46 11.85
C THR A 48 -3.66 -12.94 11.80
N LYS A 49 -2.61 -12.32 12.36
CA LYS A 49 -2.43 -10.86 12.42
C LYS A 49 -2.53 -10.20 11.04
N ASP A 50 -2.00 -10.86 10.02
CA ASP A 50 -1.95 -10.34 8.66
C ASP A 50 -3.14 -10.79 7.80
N VAL A 51 -3.92 -11.74 8.28
CA VAL A 51 -5.15 -12.21 7.63
C VAL A 51 -6.25 -11.20 7.86
N LEU A 52 -6.68 -10.54 6.79
CA LEU A 52 -7.79 -9.60 6.84
C LEU A 52 -9.12 -10.35 7.02
N GLY A 53 -9.39 -11.35 6.19
CA GLY A 53 -10.61 -12.14 6.27
C GLY A 53 -10.78 -13.08 5.09
N ILE A 54 -12.00 -13.60 4.94
CA ILE A 54 -12.40 -14.45 3.82
C ILE A 54 -13.16 -13.59 2.82
N VAL A 55 -12.99 -13.80 1.51
CA VAL A 55 -13.64 -12.97 0.47
C VAL A 55 -15.14 -12.80 0.73
N ALA A 56 -15.84 -13.88 1.06
CA ALA A 56 -17.27 -13.88 1.38
C ALA A 56 -17.67 -12.93 2.53
N THR A 57 -16.77 -12.61 3.46
CA THR A 57 -17.05 -11.78 4.64
C THR A 57 -16.53 -10.34 4.50
N LEU A 58 -15.84 -9.99 3.41
CA LEU A 58 -15.18 -8.69 3.24
C LEU A 58 -16.02 -7.66 2.47
N GLY A 59 -17.17 -8.08 1.96
CA GLY A 59 -18.11 -7.24 1.23
C GLY A 59 -19.54 -7.65 1.54
N LYS A 60 -20.47 -6.69 1.43
CA LYS A 60 -21.90 -6.89 1.63
C LYS A 60 -22.66 -6.50 0.36
N VAL A 61 -23.79 -7.13 0.09
CA VAL A 61 -24.63 -6.83 -1.08
C VAL A 61 -26.07 -6.66 -0.64
N ASP A 62 -26.69 -5.53 -0.98
CA ASP A 62 -28.06 -5.20 -0.54
C ASP A 62 -29.11 -6.22 -1.05
N ASP A 63 -28.97 -6.66 -2.30
CA ASP A 63 -29.92 -7.56 -2.97
C ASP A 63 -29.49 -9.03 -2.88
N ASP A 64 -30.37 -9.90 -2.36
CA ASP A 64 -30.08 -11.33 -2.16
C ASP A 64 -29.85 -12.07 -3.47
N ASN A 65 -30.59 -11.72 -4.52
CA ASN A 65 -30.44 -12.35 -5.82
C ASN A 65 -29.10 -11.95 -6.47
N LEU A 66 -28.73 -10.67 -6.40
CA LEU A 66 -27.43 -10.19 -6.84
C LEU A 66 -26.30 -10.81 -6.03
N SER A 67 -26.43 -10.93 -4.70
CA SER A 67 -25.46 -11.60 -3.84
C SER A 67 -25.18 -13.02 -4.35
N ARG A 68 -26.24 -13.82 -4.57
CA ARG A 68 -26.14 -15.18 -5.11
C ARG A 68 -25.46 -15.21 -6.48
N LEU A 69 -25.85 -14.31 -7.39
CA LEU A 69 -25.28 -14.26 -8.75
C LEU A 69 -23.80 -13.86 -8.76
N LEU A 70 -23.38 -12.95 -7.88
CA LEU A 70 -21.98 -12.56 -7.73
C LEU A 70 -21.16 -13.69 -7.11
N SER A 71 -21.71 -14.41 -6.13
CA SER A 71 -21.05 -15.58 -5.55
C SER A 71 -20.91 -16.71 -6.57
N GLU A 72 -21.96 -16.99 -7.36
CA GLU A 72 -21.91 -17.94 -8.49
C GLU A 72 -20.89 -17.49 -9.56
N TYR A 73 -20.79 -16.18 -9.80
CA TYR A 73 -19.79 -15.64 -10.72
C TYR A 73 -18.35 -15.87 -10.24
N LEU A 74 -18.08 -15.70 -8.94
CA LEU A 74 -16.74 -15.92 -8.38
C LEU A 74 -16.41 -17.40 -8.20
N GLY A 75 -17.42 -18.24 -7.93
CA GLY A 75 -17.26 -19.65 -7.59
C GLY A 75 -16.83 -19.86 -6.13
N ILE A 76 -17.06 -21.07 -5.63
CA ILE A 76 -16.85 -21.41 -4.21
C ILE A 76 -15.38 -21.25 -3.76
N GLU A 77 -14.41 -21.65 -4.59
CA GLU A 77 -12.99 -21.54 -4.26
C GLU A 77 -12.56 -20.09 -4.01
N THR A 78 -13.04 -19.16 -4.84
CA THR A 78 -12.77 -17.72 -4.71
C THR A 78 -13.52 -17.12 -3.52
N MET A 79 -14.78 -17.52 -3.30
CA MET A 79 -15.58 -17.06 -2.16
C MET A 79 -14.95 -17.48 -0.81
N LEU A 80 -14.31 -18.65 -0.77
CA LEU A 80 -13.57 -19.17 0.40
C LEU A 80 -12.10 -18.74 0.44
N ALA A 81 -11.64 -17.89 -0.48
CA ALA A 81 -10.24 -17.46 -0.49
C ALA A 81 -9.89 -16.63 0.75
N VAL A 82 -8.71 -16.89 1.31
CA VAL A 82 -8.14 -16.15 2.45
C VAL A 82 -7.46 -14.90 1.93
N VAL A 83 -7.75 -13.74 2.52
CA VAL A 83 -7.14 -12.46 2.12
C VAL A 83 -6.09 -12.03 3.15
N CYS A 84 -4.84 -11.93 2.72
CA CYS A 84 -3.71 -11.42 3.52
C CYS A 84 -3.33 -10.00 3.08
N LYS A 85 -2.86 -9.19 4.03
CA LYS A 85 -2.35 -7.85 3.75
C LYS A 85 -1.03 -7.89 2.99
N THR A 86 -0.06 -8.68 3.48
CA THR A 86 1.30 -8.76 2.94
C THR A 86 1.65 -10.18 2.49
N TYR A 87 2.73 -10.29 1.71
CA TYR A 87 3.28 -11.59 1.33
C TYR A 87 3.87 -12.35 2.52
N ASP A 88 4.35 -11.65 3.55
CA ASP A 88 4.77 -12.28 4.81
C ASP A 88 3.60 -13.00 5.48
N GLY A 89 2.41 -12.41 5.45
CA GLY A 89 1.17 -13.07 5.88
C GLY A 89 0.91 -14.39 5.15
N VAL A 90 1.11 -14.43 3.83
CA VAL A 90 0.95 -15.64 3.01
C VAL A 90 1.93 -16.74 3.43
N LYS A 91 3.22 -16.39 3.60
CA LYS A 91 4.27 -17.36 3.97
C LYS A 91 4.05 -18.00 5.34
N VAL A 92 3.35 -17.32 6.25
CA VAL A 92 3.07 -17.85 7.58
C VAL A 92 1.91 -18.85 7.56
N LEU A 93 1.02 -18.80 6.56
CA LEU A 93 -0.10 -19.74 6.44
C LEU A 93 0.35 -21.15 6.06
N GLU A 94 1.39 -21.30 5.26
CA GLU A 94 1.88 -22.60 4.80
C GLU A 94 3.41 -22.63 4.77
N THR A 95 4.00 -23.68 5.34
CA THR A 95 5.45 -23.89 5.30
C THR A 95 5.77 -25.24 4.68
N TYR A 96 6.95 -25.32 4.07
CA TYR A 96 7.41 -26.49 3.35
C TYR A 96 8.64 -27.08 4.03
N GLU A 97 8.69 -28.40 4.08
CA GLU A 97 9.85 -29.16 4.50
C GLU A 97 10.95 -29.09 3.43
N LYS A 98 12.16 -29.56 3.75
CA LYS A 98 13.31 -29.50 2.84
C LYS A 98 13.12 -30.27 1.53
N ASP A 99 12.23 -31.26 1.53
CA ASP A 99 11.87 -32.06 0.35
C ASP A 99 10.75 -31.43 -0.49
N GLY A 100 10.25 -30.26 -0.08
CA GLY A 100 9.15 -29.55 -0.74
C GLY A 100 7.76 -30.04 -0.35
N SER A 101 7.65 -30.99 0.58
CA SER A 101 6.35 -31.42 1.13
C SER A 101 5.79 -30.37 2.10
N VAL A 102 4.46 -30.31 2.21
CA VAL A 102 3.79 -29.38 3.12
C VAL A 102 3.96 -29.85 4.57
N SER A 103 4.38 -28.94 5.43
CA SER A 103 4.55 -29.21 6.86
C SER A 103 3.18 -29.25 7.57
N LYS A 104 2.72 -30.44 7.95
CA LYS A 104 1.39 -30.65 8.55
C LYS A 104 1.27 -30.15 10.00
N SER A 105 2.39 -29.85 10.66
CA SER A 105 2.42 -29.43 12.07
C SER A 105 2.54 -27.92 12.26
N SER A 106 2.68 -27.15 11.18
CA SER A 106 2.90 -25.71 11.20
C SER A 106 1.83 -24.96 10.42
N GLY A 107 1.89 -23.63 10.44
CA GLY A 107 0.98 -22.81 9.66
C GLY A 107 -0.49 -23.03 10.02
N LEU A 108 -1.34 -22.97 9.00
CA LEU A 108 -2.76 -23.23 9.12
C LEU A 108 -3.07 -24.72 9.35
N HIS A 109 -2.22 -25.64 8.88
CA HIS A 109 -2.37 -27.08 9.11
C HIS A 109 -2.24 -27.43 10.61
N GLY A 110 -1.23 -26.88 11.28
CA GLY A 110 -1.04 -27.05 12.71
C GLY A 110 -2.20 -26.45 13.52
N LEU A 111 -2.67 -25.26 13.14
CA LEU A 111 -3.83 -24.63 13.78
C LEU A 111 -5.10 -25.46 13.59
N GLY A 112 -5.38 -25.92 12.36
CA GLY A 112 -6.50 -26.81 12.08
C GLY A 112 -6.46 -28.04 12.98
N THR A 113 -5.31 -28.73 13.01
CA THR A 113 -5.14 -29.94 13.82
C THR A 113 -5.42 -29.68 15.31
N SER A 114 -5.01 -28.52 15.83
CA SER A 114 -5.25 -28.15 17.24
C SER A 114 -6.73 -28.00 17.61
N ILE A 115 -7.60 -27.70 16.64
CA ILE A 115 -9.06 -27.60 16.83
C ILE A 115 -9.81 -28.82 16.29
N GLY A 116 -9.10 -29.89 15.92
CA GLY A 116 -9.68 -31.12 15.39
C GLY A 116 -10.14 -31.05 13.93
N ARG A 117 -9.68 -30.06 13.15
CA ARG A 117 -9.96 -29.94 11.72
C ARG A 117 -8.72 -30.25 10.90
N HIS A 118 -8.88 -30.97 9.80
CA HIS A 118 -7.77 -31.26 8.91
C HIS A 118 -7.91 -30.46 7.61
N LEU A 119 -6.81 -29.85 7.16
CA LEU A 119 -6.71 -29.15 5.89
C LEU A 119 -6.03 -30.09 4.89
N ASP A 120 -6.83 -30.70 4.01
CA ASP A 120 -6.37 -31.67 3.00
C ASP A 120 -6.24 -31.08 1.60
N GLU A 121 -6.98 -30.01 1.33
CA GLU A 121 -7.16 -29.47 -0.01
C GLU A 121 -6.37 -28.17 -0.22
N ARG A 122 -6.09 -27.88 -1.49
CA ARG A 122 -5.52 -26.59 -1.88
C ARG A 122 -6.53 -25.49 -1.56
N PHE A 123 -6.04 -24.35 -1.10
CA PHE A 123 -6.84 -23.18 -0.83
C PHE A 123 -6.22 -21.95 -1.48
N LEU A 124 -7.07 -20.99 -1.83
CA LEU A 124 -6.63 -19.74 -2.44
C LEU A 124 -6.28 -18.72 -1.35
N VAL A 125 -5.14 -18.05 -1.54
CA VAL A 125 -4.72 -16.91 -0.74
C VAL A 125 -4.51 -15.72 -1.65
N ILE A 126 -5.21 -14.62 -1.38
CA ILE A 126 -5.09 -13.36 -2.10
C ILE A 126 -4.23 -12.41 -1.25
N CYS A 127 -3.09 -11.98 -1.77
CA CYS A 127 -2.23 -10.99 -1.13
C CYS A 127 -2.54 -9.58 -1.65
N LEU A 128 -3.05 -8.69 -0.80
CA LEU A 128 -3.43 -7.33 -1.19
C LEU A 128 -2.25 -6.51 -1.71
N GLU A 129 -1.07 -6.64 -1.08
CA GLU A 129 0.16 -5.95 -1.50
C GLU A 129 0.59 -6.31 -2.93
N ASN A 130 0.31 -7.53 -3.37
CA ASN A 130 0.69 -8.01 -4.71
C ASN A 130 -0.39 -7.78 -5.76
N LEU A 131 -1.58 -7.31 -5.39
CA LEU A 131 -2.63 -6.97 -6.35
C LEU A 131 -2.31 -5.65 -7.04
N ARG A 132 -2.63 -5.58 -8.34
CA ARG A 132 -2.57 -4.32 -9.06
C ARG A 132 -3.83 -3.50 -8.73
N PRO A 133 -3.70 -2.32 -8.11
CA PRO A 133 -4.85 -1.48 -7.82
C PRO A 133 -5.44 -0.90 -9.12
N TYR A 134 -6.71 -0.56 -9.08
CA TYR A 134 -7.33 0.32 -10.06
C TYR A 134 -6.67 1.70 -10.00
N VAL A 135 -6.31 2.23 -11.17
CA VAL A 135 -5.56 3.49 -11.32
C VAL A 135 -6.40 4.63 -11.90
N GLY A 136 -7.71 4.44 -12.04
CA GLY A 136 -8.61 5.50 -12.49
C GLY A 136 -9.18 6.30 -11.32
N GLU A 137 -10.06 7.23 -11.64
CA GLU A 137 -10.65 8.15 -10.67
C GLU A 137 -11.68 7.46 -9.77
N ILE A 138 -11.83 8.02 -8.57
CA ILE A 138 -12.88 7.65 -7.62
C ILE A 138 -13.97 8.71 -7.71
N VAL A 139 -15.24 8.31 -7.60
CA VAL A 139 -16.37 9.25 -7.59
C VAL A 139 -16.21 10.22 -6.42
N ALA A 140 -16.20 11.52 -6.73
CA ALA A 140 -16.05 12.57 -5.73
C ALA A 140 -17.20 12.55 -4.71
N ASP A 141 -16.86 12.77 -3.44
CA ASP A 141 -17.80 12.85 -2.31
C ASP A 141 -18.69 11.60 -2.10
N ASP A 142 -18.35 10.45 -2.71
CA ASP A 142 -19.05 9.19 -2.48
C ASP A 142 -18.53 8.50 -1.19
N PRO A 143 -19.37 8.28 -0.18
CA PRO A 143 -18.95 7.70 1.11
C PRO A 143 -18.49 6.25 0.99
N GLN A 144 -18.87 5.55 -0.08
CA GLN A 144 -18.44 4.18 -0.39
C GLN A 144 -17.23 4.14 -1.34
N ARG A 145 -16.67 5.29 -1.70
CA ARG A 145 -15.52 5.47 -2.60
C ARG A 145 -15.67 4.66 -3.89
N LYS A 146 -16.84 4.73 -4.53
CA LYS A 146 -17.10 4.03 -5.79
C LYS A 146 -16.12 4.44 -6.89
N LEU A 147 -15.78 3.49 -7.76
CA LEU A 147 -14.86 3.71 -8.87
C LEU A 147 -15.57 4.46 -10.01
N ASP A 148 -14.94 5.49 -10.58
CA ASP A 148 -15.46 6.23 -11.74
C ASP A 148 -15.14 5.51 -13.05
N ILE A 149 -15.81 4.38 -13.26
CA ILE A 149 -15.65 3.55 -14.45
C ILE A 149 -16.56 4.08 -15.56
N LEU A 150 -15.96 4.38 -16.72
CA LEU A 150 -16.68 4.79 -17.92
C LEU A 150 -17.80 3.80 -18.28
N LYS A 151 -19.04 4.29 -18.29
CA LYS A 151 -20.23 3.50 -18.63
C LYS A 151 -20.18 3.06 -20.11
N PRO A 152 -20.66 1.84 -20.43
CA PRO A 152 -20.72 1.37 -21.80
C PRO A 152 -21.65 2.24 -22.65
N ARG A 153 -21.30 2.37 -23.93
CA ARG A 153 -22.09 3.09 -24.94
C ARG A 153 -22.19 2.24 -26.21
N LEU A 154 -23.39 2.16 -26.76
CA LEU A 154 -23.65 1.58 -28.07
C LEU A 154 -23.06 2.48 -29.17
N PRO A 155 -22.93 2.02 -30.43
CA PRO A 155 -22.43 2.84 -31.54
C PRO A 155 -23.18 4.18 -31.74
N GLY A 156 -24.46 4.23 -31.36
CA GLY A 156 -25.26 5.47 -31.36
C GLY A 156 -24.99 6.44 -30.21
N GLY A 157 -24.07 6.11 -29.29
CA GLY A 157 -23.69 6.92 -28.13
C GLY A 157 -24.58 6.75 -26.89
N GLU A 158 -25.73 6.07 -27.03
CA GLU A 158 -26.66 5.73 -25.95
C GLU A 158 -26.10 4.63 -25.04
N SER A 159 -26.50 4.63 -23.77
CA SER A 159 -26.18 3.51 -22.87
C SER A 159 -27.00 2.27 -23.26
N PRO A 160 -26.40 1.07 -23.21
CA PRO A 160 -27.12 -0.16 -23.47
C PRO A 160 -28.37 -0.28 -22.58
N PRO A 161 -29.51 -0.71 -23.14
CA PRO A 161 -30.72 -0.92 -22.35
C PRO A 161 -30.44 -1.94 -21.24
N GLY A 162 -31.11 -1.76 -20.10
CA GLY A 162 -31.00 -2.67 -18.96
C GLY A 162 -29.67 -2.64 -18.20
N PHE A 163 -28.68 -1.83 -18.58
CA PHE A 163 -27.44 -1.68 -17.80
C PHE A 163 -27.73 -1.04 -16.43
N LEU A 164 -27.36 -1.73 -15.35
CA LEU A 164 -27.59 -1.32 -13.97
C LEU A 164 -26.34 -0.71 -13.31
N GLY A 165 -25.15 -1.09 -13.78
CA GLY A 165 -23.88 -0.61 -13.24
C GLY A 165 -22.79 -1.67 -13.27
N PHE A 166 -21.68 -1.36 -12.61
CA PHE A 166 -20.56 -2.29 -12.44
C PHE A 166 -20.66 -3.02 -11.10
N ALA A 167 -20.44 -4.33 -11.11
CA ALA A 167 -20.54 -5.18 -9.92
C ALA A 167 -19.63 -4.72 -8.78
N VAL A 168 -18.40 -4.27 -9.11
CA VAL A 168 -17.45 -3.73 -8.13
C VAL A 168 -18.01 -2.55 -7.34
N ASN A 169 -18.94 -1.77 -7.89
CA ASN A 169 -19.59 -0.63 -7.23
C ASN A 169 -20.92 -1.00 -6.53
N MET A 170 -21.35 -2.26 -6.64
CA MET A 170 -22.53 -2.82 -5.97
C MET A 170 -22.18 -3.56 -4.67
N ILE A 171 -20.89 -3.76 -4.40
CA ILE A 171 -20.41 -4.26 -3.10
C ILE A 171 -20.32 -3.09 -2.12
N THR A 172 -21.00 -3.20 -0.99
CA THR A 172 -20.84 -2.33 0.17
C THR A 172 -19.66 -2.83 1.00
N ILE A 173 -18.75 -1.92 1.34
CA ILE A 173 -17.51 -2.24 2.08
C ILE A 173 -17.56 -1.53 3.43
N ASP A 174 -17.10 -2.24 4.46
CA ASP A 174 -16.95 -1.66 5.79
C ASP A 174 -16.02 -0.43 5.77
N SER A 175 -16.40 0.62 6.48
CA SER A 175 -15.65 1.87 6.58
C SER A 175 -14.18 1.67 6.96
N ALA A 176 -13.88 0.69 7.84
CA ALA A 176 -12.53 0.34 8.25
C ALA A 176 -11.66 -0.18 7.09
N ASN A 177 -12.27 -0.61 5.99
CA ASN A 177 -11.61 -1.21 4.83
C ASN A 177 -11.65 -0.35 3.56
N LEU A 178 -12.25 0.85 3.62
CA LEU A 178 -12.40 1.76 2.48
C LEU A 178 -11.11 2.51 2.09
N PHE A 179 -10.19 2.75 3.03
CA PHE A 179 -8.99 3.56 2.78
C PHE A 179 -7.82 3.17 3.71
N CYS A 180 -6.58 3.49 3.33
CA CYS A 180 -5.36 3.22 4.09
C CYS A 180 -5.23 1.77 4.57
N LEU A 181 -5.62 0.80 3.73
CA LEU A 181 -5.50 -0.62 4.06
C LEU A 181 -4.17 -1.21 3.60
N THR A 182 -3.67 -0.76 2.46
CA THR A 182 -2.35 -1.12 1.93
C THR A 182 -1.30 -0.06 2.26
N ALA A 183 -0.02 -0.41 2.17
CA ALA A 183 1.09 0.53 2.34
C ALA A 183 1.00 1.76 1.39
N ASN A 184 0.37 1.60 0.22
CA ASN A 184 0.16 2.66 -0.76
C ASN A 184 -1.13 3.47 -0.53
N GLY A 185 -1.85 3.24 0.57
CA GLY A 185 -3.05 4.01 0.92
C GLY A 185 -4.36 3.48 0.34
N HIS A 186 -4.32 2.43 -0.49
CA HIS A 186 -5.52 1.87 -1.12
C HIS A 186 -6.41 1.09 -0.13
N GLY A 187 -7.72 1.08 -0.38
CA GLY A 187 -8.74 0.24 0.26
C GLY A 187 -9.10 -1.02 -0.54
N LEU A 188 -10.12 -1.75 -0.10
CA LEU A 188 -10.55 -3.01 -0.73
C LEU A 188 -11.21 -2.86 -2.10
N ARG A 189 -11.84 -1.72 -2.40
CA ARG A 189 -12.61 -1.57 -3.65
C ARG A 189 -11.68 -1.56 -4.85
N GLU A 190 -10.69 -0.69 -4.80
CA GLU A 190 -9.70 -0.50 -5.86
C GLU A 190 -8.65 -1.63 -5.89
N THR A 191 -8.51 -2.43 -4.83
CA THR A 191 -7.61 -3.59 -4.79
C THR A 191 -8.39 -4.89 -4.99
N LEU A 192 -8.86 -5.51 -3.91
CA LEU A 192 -9.50 -6.82 -3.90
C LEU A 192 -10.67 -6.91 -4.87
N PHE A 193 -11.71 -6.09 -4.68
CA PHE A 193 -12.95 -6.24 -5.43
C PHE A 193 -12.81 -5.85 -6.90
N TYR A 194 -11.94 -4.91 -7.24
CA TYR A 194 -11.59 -4.64 -8.63
C TYR A 194 -10.83 -5.81 -9.28
N ASN A 195 -9.96 -6.52 -8.56
CA ASN A 195 -9.30 -7.71 -9.14
C ASN A 195 -10.25 -8.91 -9.27
N LEU A 196 -11.29 -8.99 -8.43
CA LEU A 196 -12.31 -10.05 -8.50
C LEU A 196 -13.36 -9.80 -9.59
N PHE A 197 -13.82 -8.55 -9.72
CA PHE A 197 -14.92 -8.21 -10.62
C PHE A 197 -14.50 -7.37 -11.83
N SER A 198 -13.34 -6.71 -11.80
CA SER A 198 -12.87 -5.78 -12.85
C SER A 198 -13.99 -4.84 -13.30
N ARG A 199 -14.31 -4.81 -14.61
CA ARG A 199 -15.42 -4.05 -15.19
C ARG A 199 -16.66 -4.92 -15.44
N LEU A 200 -16.91 -5.94 -14.63
CA LEU A 200 -18.09 -6.80 -14.71
C LEU A 200 -19.36 -5.96 -14.67
N GLN A 201 -20.14 -6.05 -15.75
CA GLN A 201 -21.36 -5.27 -15.95
C GLN A 201 -22.58 -6.06 -15.46
N VAL A 202 -23.53 -5.38 -14.82
CA VAL A 202 -24.77 -6.00 -14.35
C VAL A 202 -25.95 -5.45 -15.16
N TYR A 203 -26.81 -6.35 -15.64
CA TYR A 203 -27.95 -6.06 -16.48
C TYR A 203 -29.27 -6.54 -15.85
N LYS A 204 -30.37 -5.90 -16.23
CA LYS A 204 -31.71 -6.27 -15.75
C LYS A 204 -32.15 -7.65 -16.24
N THR A 205 -32.00 -7.92 -17.54
CA THR A 205 -32.40 -9.18 -18.17
C THR A 205 -31.30 -9.74 -19.05
N ARG A 206 -31.38 -11.04 -19.34
CA ARG A 206 -30.46 -11.72 -20.24
C ARG A 206 -30.58 -11.18 -21.66
N ALA A 207 -31.79 -10.81 -22.08
CA ALA A 207 -32.02 -10.22 -23.40
C ALA A 207 -31.28 -8.88 -23.55
N ASP A 208 -31.38 -8.01 -22.55
CA ASP A 208 -30.66 -6.73 -22.50
C ASP A 208 -29.14 -6.94 -22.53
N MET A 209 -28.65 -7.88 -21.71
CA MET A 209 -27.23 -8.23 -21.67
C MET A 209 -26.71 -8.71 -23.03
N LEU A 210 -27.48 -9.56 -23.73
CA LEU A 210 -27.09 -10.09 -25.04
C LEU A 210 -27.08 -9.00 -26.13
N GLN A 211 -27.98 -8.02 -26.07
CA GLN A 211 -27.94 -6.87 -26.98
C GLN A 211 -26.72 -5.98 -26.73
N ALA A 212 -26.22 -5.94 -25.50
CA ALA A 212 -25.06 -5.15 -25.11
C ALA A 212 -23.70 -5.85 -25.32
N LEU A 213 -23.68 -7.08 -25.87
CA LEU A 213 -22.44 -7.85 -26.10
C LEU A 213 -21.28 -7.07 -26.74
N PRO A 214 -21.50 -6.21 -27.75
CA PRO A 214 -20.41 -5.43 -28.35
C PRO A 214 -19.72 -4.46 -27.39
N CYS A 215 -20.37 -4.11 -26.28
CA CYS A 215 -19.88 -3.15 -25.28
C CYS A 215 -19.35 -3.81 -24.00
N ILE A 216 -19.42 -5.14 -23.90
CA ILE A 216 -18.96 -5.93 -22.75
C ILE A 216 -17.50 -6.34 -23.00
N THR A 217 -16.59 -5.97 -22.09
CA THR A 217 -15.15 -6.28 -22.22
C THR A 217 -14.74 -7.46 -21.33
N ASP A 218 -15.03 -7.34 -20.03
CA ASP A 218 -14.45 -8.21 -19.01
C ASP A 218 -15.41 -9.35 -18.65
N GLY A 219 -16.71 -9.06 -18.58
CA GLY A 219 -17.77 -10.00 -18.26
C GLY A 219 -19.10 -9.28 -18.05
N ALA A 220 -20.20 -10.04 -17.99
CA ALA A 220 -21.52 -9.52 -17.67
C ALA A 220 -22.39 -10.54 -16.91
N LEU A 221 -23.30 -10.01 -16.10
CA LEU A 221 -24.36 -10.74 -15.42
C LEU A 221 -25.72 -10.12 -15.74
N SER A 222 -26.77 -10.93 -15.74
CA SER A 222 -28.15 -10.46 -15.69
C SER A 222 -28.89 -10.98 -14.47
N LEU A 223 -29.82 -10.18 -13.94
CA LEU A 223 -30.57 -10.54 -12.71
C LEU A 223 -31.46 -11.79 -12.88
N ASP A 224 -31.83 -12.14 -14.12
CA ASP A 224 -32.51 -13.39 -14.49
C ASP A 224 -31.54 -14.57 -14.71
N GLY A 225 -30.26 -14.43 -14.37
CA GLY A 225 -29.28 -15.51 -14.27
C GLY A 225 -28.46 -15.79 -15.53
N GLY A 226 -28.43 -14.86 -16.49
CA GLY A 226 -27.47 -14.91 -17.59
C GLY A 226 -26.07 -14.53 -17.11
N MET A 227 -25.05 -15.23 -17.61
CA MET A 227 -23.66 -14.97 -17.24
C MET A 227 -22.73 -15.11 -18.45
N VAL A 228 -21.88 -14.10 -18.63
CA VAL A 228 -20.77 -14.06 -19.58
C VAL A 228 -19.49 -13.85 -18.77
N LYS A 229 -18.64 -14.87 -18.69
CA LYS A 229 -17.41 -14.81 -17.88
C LYS A 229 -16.37 -13.88 -18.49
N THR A 230 -16.24 -13.92 -19.80
CA THR A 230 -15.40 -13.02 -20.60
C THR A 230 -15.90 -13.03 -22.04
N THR A 231 -15.33 -12.19 -22.89
CA THR A 231 -15.70 -12.09 -24.31
C THR A 231 -15.66 -13.47 -24.97
N GLY A 232 -16.83 -13.94 -25.43
CA GLY A 232 -16.99 -15.26 -26.08
C GLY A 232 -17.22 -16.45 -25.14
N MET A 233 -17.21 -16.27 -23.82
CA MET A 233 -17.43 -17.34 -22.83
C MET A 233 -18.77 -17.18 -22.11
N PHE A 234 -19.75 -18.01 -22.48
CA PHE A 234 -21.10 -18.01 -21.92
C PHE A 234 -21.29 -19.17 -20.94
N SER A 235 -21.90 -18.90 -19.79
CA SER A 235 -22.36 -19.96 -18.89
C SER A 235 -23.81 -20.32 -19.24
N LEU A 236 -24.05 -21.60 -19.52
CA LEU A 236 -25.36 -22.17 -19.85
C LEU A 236 -25.64 -23.35 -18.92
N GLY A 237 -26.92 -23.58 -18.61
CA GLY A 237 -27.36 -24.69 -17.77
C GLY A 237 -28.15 -24.22 -16.56
N ASN A 238 -28.40 -25.15 -15.63
CA ASN A 238 -29.02 -24.83 -14.36
C ASN A 238 -28.04 -24.05 -13.49
N ARG A 239 -28.59 -23.18 -12.64
CA ARG A 239 -27.79 -22.38 -11.70
C ARG A 239 -27.15 -23.28 -10.66
N GLU A 240 -25.90 -22.98 -10.32
CA GLU A 240 -25.21 -23.65 -9.22
C GLU A 240 -25.63 -22.99 -7.90
N GLN A 241 -26.23 -23.77 -7.01
CA GLN A 241 -26.67 -23.24 -5.72
C GLN A 241 -25.50 -23.29 -4.74
N LEU A 242 -24.75 -22.18 -4.67
CA LEU A 242 -23.72 -21.99 -3.65
C LEU A 242 -24.38 -21.73 -2.30
N ASP A 243 -23.86 -22.39 -1.26
CA ASP A 243 -24.25 -22.19 0.13
C ASP A 243 -23.64 -20.93 0.73
N VAL A 244 -22.43 -20.57 0.30
CA VAL A 244 -21.74 -19.33 0.70
C VAL A 244 -22.07 -18.20 -0.26
N LYS A 245 -22.71 -17.14 0.26
CA LYS A 245 -23.03 -15.91 -0.46
C LYS A 245 -22.50 -14.68 0.28
N PHE A 246 -22.51 -13.51 -0.36
CA PHE A 246 -22.23 -12.26 0.37
C PHE A 246 -23.37 -11.95 1.36
N PRO A 247 -23.06 -11.50 2.59
CA PRO A 247 -24.06 -11.08 3.55
C PRO A 247 -24.79 -9.83 3.06
N LYS A 248 -26.01 -9.60 3.58
CA LYS A 248 -26.77 -8.40 3.27
C LYS A 248 -26.14 -7.16 3.87
N SER A 249 -26.09 -6.09 3.09
CA SER A 249 -25.84 -4.74 3.60
C SER A 249 -27.01 -4.28 4.48
N GLN A 250 -26.73 -3.44 5.47
CA GLN A 250 -27.73 -2.51 6.00
C GLN A 250 -27.24 -1.06 5.83
N GLY A 251 -28.21 -0.16 5.71
CA GLY A 251 -27.97 1.29 5.75
C GLY A 251 -27.28 1.68 7.06
N THR A 252 -26.28 2.55 6.94
CA THR A 252 -25.51 3.21 8.01
C THR A 252 -25.69 2.64 9.41
N SER A 253 -24.66 1.93 9.92
CA SER A 253 -24.59 1.56 11.34
C SER A 253 -24.98 2.75 12.21
N ASN A 254 -25.73 2.51 13.28
CA ASN A 254 -26.21 3.53 14.22
C ASN A 254 -25.07 4.23 15.01
N LEU A 255 -23.81 4.11 14.56
CA LEU A 255 -22.71 4.86 15.13
C LEU A 255 -22.83 6.32 14.72
N PRO A 256 -22.63 7.27 15.66
CA PRO A 256 -22.59 8.68 15.32
C PRO A 256 -21.57 8.94 14.21
N VAL A 257 -21.97 9.67 13.16
CA VAL A 257 -21.11 10.05 12.01
C VAL A 257 -19.73 10.56 12.48
N ASN A 258 -19.72 11.33 13.57
CA ASN A 258 -18.48 11.84 14.19
C ASN A 258 -17.48 10.74 14.58
N TYR A 259 -17.94 9.56 15.02
CA TYR A 259 -17.05 8.46 15.39
C TYR A 259 -16.36 7.85 14.16
N VAL A 260 -17.13 7.58 13.10
CA VAL A 260 -16.62 6.99 11.85
C VAL A 260 -15.61 7.94 11.20
N ASP A 261 -15.92 9.24 11.16
CA ASP A 261 -14.99 10.25 10.64
C ASP A 261 -13.72 10.36 11.50
N THR A 262 -13.84 10.27 12.82
CA THR A 262 -12.69 10.29 13.73
C THR A 262 -11.82 9.05 13.55
N GLU A 263 -12.42 7.86 13.42
CA GLU A 263 -11.69 6.61 13.18
C GLU A 263 -10.94 6.65 11.85
N LYS A 264 -11.58 7.17 10.80
CA LYS A 264 -10.95 7.42 9.51
C LYS A 264 -9.75 8.35 9.65
N GLN A 265 -9.89 9.50 10.30
CA GLN A 265 -8.79 10.44 10.54
C GLN A 265 -7.64 9.80 11.33
N ILE A 266 -7.94 9.02 12.37
CA ILE A 266 -6.92 8.29 13.14
C ILE A 266 -6.16 7.33 12.24
N LYS A 267 -6.85 6.63 11.34
CA LYS A 267 -6.22 5.67 10.42
C LYS A 267 -5.32 6.38 9.40
N GLU A 268 -5.78 7.49 8.85
CA GLU A 268 -5.02 8.33 7.93
C GLU A 268 -3.74 8.86 8.60
N LEU A 269 -3.86 9.44 9.80
CA LEU A 269 -2.72 9.93 10.57
C LEU A 269 -1.72 8.83 10.94
N LYS A 270 -2.20 7.63 11.27
CA LYS A 270 -1.33 6.47 11.51
C LYS A 270 -0.55 6.09 10.26
N TRP A 271 -1.21 6.04 9.11
CA TRP A 271 -0.59 5.73 7.84
C TRP A 271 0.44 6.80 7.44
N GLU A 272 0.11 8.09 7.56
CA GLU A 272 1.05 9.19 7.32
C GLU A 272 2.28 9.12 8.22
N LYS A 273 2.08 8.81 9.50
CA LYS A 273 3.18 8.62 10.46
C LYS A 273 4.13 7.50 10.01
N GLU A 274 3.62 6.36 9.56
CA GLU A 274 4.43 5.25 9.07
C GLU A 274 5.26 5.66 7.84
N ARG A 275 4.63 6.35 6.87
CA ARG A 275 5.31 6.90 5.68
C ARG A 275 6.44 7.88 6.05
N MET A 276 6.19 8.78 7.01
CA MET A 276 7.21 9.71 7.49
C MET A 276 8.40 8.99 8.16
N ILE A 277 8.15 7.89 8.87
CA ILE A 277 9.23 7.10 9.48
C ILE A 277 10.07 6.41 8.40
N GLU A 278 9.45 5.84 7.37
CA GLU A 278 10.16 5.23 6.24
C GLU A 278 11.05 6.26 5.50
N ASP A 279 10.50 7.44 5.24
CA ASP A 279 11.25 8.52 4.58
C ASP A 279 12.42 9.00 5.46
N MET A 280 12.20 9.17 6.77
CA MET A 280 13.28 9.51 7.72
C MET A 280 14.38 8.46 7.75
N GLN A 281 14.05 7.17 7.73
CA GLN A 281 15.03 6.09 7.65
C GLN A 281 15.81 6.11 6.34
N ARG A 282 15.14 6.37 5.21
CA ARG A 282 15.78 6.50 3.90
C ARG A 282 16.78 7.66 3.88
N GLU A 283 16.36 8.84 4.35
CA GLU A 283 17.21 10.02 4.44
C GLU A 283 18.39 9.78 5.40
N GLN A 284 18.16 9.08 6.52
CA GLN A 284 19.24 8.72 7.43
C GLN A 284 20.26 7.78 6.78
N ALA A 285 19.83 6.82 5.95
CA ALA A 285 20.71 5.94 5.22
C ALA A 285 21.55 6.71 4.18
N LEU A 286 20.94 7.66 3.46
CA LEU A 286 21.62 8.54 2.52
C LEU A 286 22.65 9.44 3.22
N LEU A 287 22.28 10.02 4.35
CA LEU A 287 23.19 10.83 5.17
C LEU A 287 24.40 10.00 5.65
N ASN A 288 24.17 8.77 6.09
CA ASN A 288 25.24 7.87 6.52
C ASN A 288 26.19 7.53 5.36
N ASN A 289 25.64 7.25 4.18
CA ASN A 289 26.44 7.00 2.98
C ASN A 289 27.28 8.23 2.58
N ALA A 290 26.68 9.43 2.59
CA ALA A 290 27.37 10.67 2.29
C ALA A 290 28.50 10.97 3.29
N LYS A 291 28.28 10.73 4.59
CA LYS A 291 29.31 10.85 5.63
C LYS A 291 30.47 9.90 5.41
N GLN A 292 30.19 8.64 5.07
CA GLN A 292 31.23 7.65 4.75
C GLN A 292 32.04 8.07 3.52
N HIS A 293 31.36 8.49 2.44
CA HIS A 293 32.03 8.98 1.24
C HIS A 293 32.90 10.21 1.51
N PHE A 294 32.40 11.15 2.33
CA PHE A 294 33.17 12.32 2.76
C PHE A 294 34.43 11.93 3.52
N GLU A 295 34.33 11.01 4.50
CA GLU A 295 35.50 10.61 5.28
C GLU A 295 36.53 9.89 4.41
N ILE A 296 36.12 9.02 3.48
CA ILE A 296 37.03 8.40 2.49
C ILE A 296 37.75 9.48 1.68
N LYS A 297 37.02 10.45 1.13
CA LYS A 297 37.61 11.51 0.30
C LYS A 297 38.56 12.42 1.08
N LYS A 298 38.22 12.73 2.33
CA LYS A 298 39.08 13.49 3.24
C LYS A 298 40.41 12.75 3.47
N GLN A 299 40.37 11.44 3.72
CA GLN A 299 41.58 10.64 3.89
C GLN A 299 42.43 10.59 2.61
N GLU A 300 41.81 10.51 1.43
CA GLU A 300 42.53 10.59 0.15
C GLU A 300 43.26 11.93 -0.04
N VAL A 301 42.59 13.04 0.28
CA VAL A 301 43.18 14.38 0.20
C VAL A 301 44.34 14.50 1.18
N LEU A 302 44.18 14.03 2.42
CA LEU A 302 45.26 14.06 3.43
C LEU A 302 46.47 13.25 2.97
N LYS A 303 46.26 12.05 2.39
CA LYS A 303 47.35 11.24 1.80
C LYS A 303 48.05 11.98 0.65
N PHE A 304 47.27 12.59 -0.25
CA PHE A 304 47.83 13.35 -1.37
C PHE A 304 48.68 14.54 -0.90
N MET A 305 48.22 15.27 0.12
CA MET A 305 48.97 16.37 0.73
C MET A 305 50.26 15.89 1.40
N ALA A 306 50.21 14.79 2.16
CA ALA A 306 51.38 14.20 2.81
C ALA A 306 52.44 13.75 1.78
N LEU A 307 52.01 13.10 0.69
CA LEU A 307 52.89 12.72 -0.42
C LEU A 307 53.52 13.96 -1.05
N SER A 308 52.72 14.99 -1.37
CA SER A 308 53.21 16.23 -1.98
C SER A 308 54.22 16.97 -1.10
N ALA A 309 54.01 16.97 0.23
CA ALA A 309 54.96 17.54 1.19
C ALA A 309 56.29 16.76 1.25
N SER A 310 56.24 15.43 1.12
CA SER A 310 57.44 14.57 1.09
C SER A 310 58.27 14.79 -0.18
N TYR A 311 57.63 14.98 -1.34
CA TYR A 311 58.31 15.35 -2.59
C TYR A 311 58.93 16.76 -2.52
N ALA A 312 58.26 17.72 -1.89
CA ALA A 312 58.79 19.08 -1.71
C ALA A 312 60.03 19.10 -0.77
N THR A 313 60.05 18.26 0.26
CA THR A 313 61.19 18.13 1.19
C THR A 313 62.35 17.35 0.58
N GLN A 314 62.10 16.34 -0.26
CA GLN A 314 63.15 15.67 -1.03
C GLN A 314 63.78 16.58 -2.10
N GLY A 315 63.00 17.45 -2.75
CA GLY A 315 63.50 18.45 -3.68
C GLY A 315 64.37 19.54 -3.01
N LEU A 316 64.07 19.88 -1.75
CA LEU A 316 64.92 20.78 -0.95
C LEU A 316 66.18 20.08 -0.42
N CYS A 317 66.08 18.80 -0.04
CA CYS A 317 67.22 18.03 0.44
C CYS A 317 68.21 17.70 -0.69
N SER A 318 67.75 17.46 -1.92
CA SER A 318 68.64 17.30 -3.08
C SER A 318 69.37 18.59 -3.45
N MET A 319 68.75 19.77 -3.30
CA MET A 319 69.43 21.05 -3.48
C MET A 319 70.43 21.37 -2.36
N LEU A 320 70.20 20.90 -1.13
CA LEU A 320 71.13 21.12 0.00
C LEU A 320 72.28 20.10 0.05
N CYS A 321 72.08 18.87 -0.45
CA CYS A 321 73.14 17.86 -0.58
C CYS A 321 74.02 18.03 -1.83
N SER A 322 73.65 18.95 -2.74
CA SER A 322 74.48 19.38 -3.88
C SER A 322 75.37 20.59 -3.54
N GLY A 323 75.77 20.72 -2.27
CA GLY A 323 76.71 21.74 -1.82
C GLY A 323 78.15 21.36 -2.16
N GLY A 324 78.54 21.52 -3.43
CA GLY A 324 79.91 21.32 -3.89
C GLY A 324 80.13 21.87 -5.28
N TYR A 325 80.88 22.98 -5.34
CA TYR A 325 81.37 23.72 -6.51
C TYR A 325 80.44 24.77 -7.14
N PHE A 326 80.59 25.97 -6.59
CA PHE A 326 80.33 27.24 -7.23
C PHE A 326 81.34 27.44 -8.36
N GLN A 327 80.88 27.49 -9.61
CA GLN A 327 81.64 28.14 -10.68
C GLN A 327 80.69 29.01 -11.50
N ARG A 328 80.96 30.31 -11.40
CA ARG A 328 80.18 31.41 -11.94
C ARG A 328 80.70 31.71 -13.36
N SER A 329 79.88 31.48 -14.37
CA SER A 329 80.07 32.04 -15.71
C SER A 329 78.70 32.20 -16.36
N GLY A 330 78.39 33.43 -16.75
CA GLY A 330 77.08 33.83 -17.26
C GLY A 330 76.85 33.53 -18.74
N LEU A 331 75.75 34.14 -19.21
CA LEU A 331 75.18 34.25 -20.57
C LEU A 331 74.05 33.26 -20.91
N ASP A 332 72.85 33.83 -20.79
CA ASP A 332 71.85 34.00 -21.86
C ASP A 332 71.07 32.81 -22.46
N GLN A 333 69.75 32.99 -22.32
CA GLN A 333 68.68 32.84 -23.32
C GLN A 333 67.93 31.49 -23.49
N ASN A 334 66.64 31.62 -23.15
CA ASN A 334 65.43 31.15 -23.84
C ASN A 334 65.12 29.65 -23.98
N LEU A 335 63.87 29.35 -23.56
CA LEU A 335 62.87 28.35 -24.00
C LEU A 335 62.22 27.82 -22.71
N GLY A 336 60.97 28.10 -22.33
CA GLY A 336 59.74 28.26 -23.07
C GLY A 336 58.67 27.47 -22.28
N GLY A 337 57.56 28.08 -21.87
CA GLY A 337 56.56 27.30 -21.10
C GLY A 337 55.45 28.09 -20.42
N ARG A 338 54.60 28.71 -21.25
CA ARG A 338 53.16 29.00 -21.06
C ARG A 338 52.52 28.65 -19.69
N GLY A 339 51.83 29.64 -19.11
CA GLY A 339 50.44 29.43 -18.71
C GLY A 339 50.11 29.40 -17.22
N TYR A 340 50.32 30.50 -16.49
CA TYR A 340 49.50 30.79 -15.31
C TYR A 340 48.16 31.38 -15.76
N ALA A 341 47.20 30.51 -16.06
CA ALA A 341 45.81 30.90 -16.31
C ALA A 341 44.86 30.03 -15.46
N ARG A 342 44.17 30.71 -14.53
CA ARG A 342 42.84 30.42 -13.98
C ARG A 342 42.39 28.95 -13.86
N LYS A 343 42.21 28.50 -12.61
CA LYS A 343 41.05 27.69 -12.21
C LYS A 343 40.53 28.15 -10.85
N SER A 344 39.95 29.35 -10.82
CA SER A 344 38.74 29.56 -10.04
C SER A 344 37.60 29.23 -10.99
N ILE A 345 36.99 28.05 -10.85
CA ILE A 345 35.68 27.65 -11.40
C ILE A 345 35.27 26.37 -10.67
N ASP A 346 34.02 26.39 -10.20
CA ASP A 346 33.17 25.27 -9.80
C ASP A 346 33.43 24.53 -8.48
N LEU A 347 33.10 25.20 -7.37
CA LEU A 347 32.41 24.51 -6.26
C LEU A 347 30.90 24.75 -6.26
N ASP A 348 30.40 25.75 -6.99
CA ASP A 348 28.97 26.11 -7.01
C ASP A 348 28.13 25.25 -7.97
N PHE A 349 28.75 24.61 -8.96
CA PHE A 349 28.02 23.82 -9.97
C PHE A 349 27.77 22.35 -9.59
N LYS A 350 28.29 21.88 -8.45
CA LYS A 350 28.18 20.46 -8.04
C LYS A 350 27.23 20.16 -6.89
N LEU A 351 26.57 21.17 -6.33
CA LEU A 351 25.51 20.99 -5.31
C LEU A 351 24.10 20.91 -5.91
N LYS A 352 23.91 21.20 -7.21
CA LYS A 352 22.63 21.01 -7.92
C LYS A 352 22.40 19.59 -8.47
N ARG A 353 23.32 18.65 -8.23
CA ARG A 353 23.24 17.26 -8.73
C ARG A 353 22.95 16.21 -7.66
N ILE A 354 22.53 16.66 -6.48
CA ILE A 354 21.99 15.83 -5.40
C ILE A 354 20.53 16.28 -5.30
N GLY A 355 19.59 15.46 -5.77
CA GLY A 355 18.20 15.83 -6.05
C GLY A 355 17.41 16.29 -4.82
N PHE A 356 17.63 17.54 -4.38
CA PHE A 356 16.75 18.23 -3.45
C PHE A 356 15.54 18.77 -4.21
N SER A 357 14.37 18.25 -3.87
CA SER A 357 13.09 18.85 -4.26
C SER A 357 12.93 20.19 -3.50
N PRO A 358 12.70 21.32 -4.18
CA PRO A 358 12.55 22.62 -3.53
C PRO A 358 11.11 22.76 -3.04
N LYS A 359 10.79 22.14 -1.92
CA LYS A 359 9.71 22.58 -1.05
C LYS A 359 10.31 22.69 0.34
N TYR A 360 10.18 23.86 0.96
CA TYR A 360 10.71 24.23 2.29
C TYR A 360 12.19 24.64 2.34
N LEU A 361 12.53 25.79 1.75
CA LEU A 361 13.72 26.54 2.14
C LEU A 361 13.27 27.81 2.89
N VAL A 362 13.21 27.74 4.22
CA VAL A 362 13.02 28.93 5.07
C VAL A 362 14.38 29.58 5.30
N ARG A 363 14.49 30.85 4.89
CA ARG A 363 15.68 31.69 4.98
C ARG A 363 15.78 32.24 6.40
N ILE A 364 16.68 31.71 7.23
CA ILE A 364 17.06 32.37 8.49
C ILE A 364 18.27 33.27 8.20
N ASN A 365 18.01 34.57 8.09
CA ASN A 365 19.06 35.59 8.10
C ASN A 365 19.07 36.28 9.46
N GLY A 366 20.24 36.25 10.08
CA GLY A 366 20.71 37.25 11.04
C GLY A 366 20.20 37.09 12.46
N LEU A 367 21.09 36.74 13.38
CA LEU A 367 21.16 37.45 14.64
C LEU A 367 22.62 37.57 15.08
N GLN A 368 22.96 38.82 15.29
CA GLN A 368 24.22 39.39 15.70
C GLN A 368 24.50 39.03 17.17
N ASN A 369 25.79 39.02 17.52
CA ASN A 369 26.31 38.88 18.87
C ASN A 369 25.41 39.52 19.93
N ASP A 370 25.03 38.76 20.95
CA ASP A 370 25.07 39.26 22.32
C ASP A 370 25.27 38.11 23.31
N SER A 371 26.29 38.32 24.14
CA SER A 371 26.78 37.46 25.20
C SER A 371 25.93 37.61 26.46
N THR A 372 25.27 36.56 26.93
CA THR A 372 24.87 36.43 28.35
C THR A 372 24.72 34.98 28.79
N HIS A 373 25.53 34.64 29.80
CA HIS A 373 25.40 33.64 30.86
C HIS A 373 24.46 32.43 30.70
N ILE A 374 25.11 31.26 30.69
CA ILE A 374 24.55 29.93 30.95
C ILE A 374 24.11 29.86 32.42
N ASN A 375 22.88 29.43 32.67
CA ASN A 375 22.48 28.88 33.97
C ASN A 375 21.67 27.59 33.79
N SER A 376 22.07 26.59 34.55
CA SER A 376 21.66 25.19 34.49
C SER A 376 20.41 24.91 35.31
N GLY A 377 19.44 24.17 34.76
CA GLY A 377 18.34 23.56 35.53
C GLY A 377 17.20 23.05 34.64
N PRO A 378 16.69 21.82 34.83
CA PRO A 378 15.72 21.20 33.93
C PRO A 378 14.28 21.51 34.37
N ASN A 379 13.40 21.86 33.45
CA ASN A 379 11.97 21.51 33.50
C ASN A 379 11.24 21.98 32.24
N THR A 380 10.25 21.17 31.83
CA THR A 380 8.98 21.59 31.19
C THR A 380 9.04 22.47 29.93
N TRP A 381 8.64 21.91 28.79
CA TRP A 381 8.17 22.69 27.65
C TRP A 381 6.64 22.78 27.70
N GLN A 382 6.12 23.91 28.19
CA GLN A 382 4.78 24.39 27.86
C GLN A 382 4.88 25.22 26.57
N LEU A 383 4.18 24.81 25.52
CA LEU A 383 3.96 25.63 24.33
C LEU A 383 2.73 26.50 24.57
N THR A 384 2.95 27.80 24.79
CA THR A 384 1.92 28.83 24.63
C THR A 384 2.30 29.69 23.44
N GLY A 385 1.40 29.79 22.46
CA GLY A 385 1.59 30.60 21.26
C GLY A 385 0.28 30.74 20.51
N GLN A 386 -0.46 31.80 20.82
CA GLN A 386 -1.63 32.26 20.07
C GLN A 386 -1.21 32.75 18.69
N ALA A 387 -1.86 32.27 17.63
CA ALA A 387 -1.78 32.86 16.30
C ALA A 387 -3.04 33.69 16.04
N GLN A 388 -2.87 35.01 15.91
CA GLN A 388 -3.92 35.91 15.41
C GLN A 388 -3.98 35.82 13.88
N PHE A 389 -5.14 35.47 13.34
CA PHE A 389 -5.46 35.57 11.93
C PHE A 389 -5.90 37.00 11.59
N ALA A 390 -5.16 37.68 10.71
CA ALA A 390 -5.62 38.90 10.05
C ALA A 390 -6.19 38.52 8.68
N ALA A 391 -7.49 38.67 8.53
CA ALA A 391 -8.21 38.58 7.26
C ALA A 391 -7.96 39.84 6.42
N LEU A 392 -7.70 39.66 5.13
CA LEU A 392 -7.86 40.71 4.13
C LEU A 392 -8.97 40.27 3.16
N GLY A 393 -10.01 41.08 3.12
CA GLY A 393 -10.96 41.22 2.03
C GLY A 393 -11.49 42.66 2.06
N PRO A 394 -12.36 43.07 1.12
CA PRO A 394 -12.73 42.41 -0.13
C PRO A 394 -11.82 42.77 -1.32
#